data_AF-A0A2N8M7Q5-F1
#
_entry.id   AF-A0A2N8M7Q5-F1
#
_cell.length_a   1.000
_cell.length_b   1.000
_cell.length_c   1.000
_cell.angle_alpha   90.00
_cell.angle_beta   90.00
_cell.angle_gamma   90.00
#
_symmetry.space_group_name_H-M   'P 1'
#
loop_
_entity.id
_entity.type
_entity.pdbx_description
1 polymer ?
#
loop_
_entity_poly.entity_id
_entity_poly.type
_entity_poly.pdbx_seq_one_letter_code
_entity_poly.pdbx_strand_id
1 'polypeptide(L)' 'MLKFNALANQSDKDEQKGFMQMFAGAVSGLRNPRAHGFLKDDPERALEFIAFVSLLAKLLDEAKP' A
#
# COMPACT_ATOMS: atom_id res chain seq x y z
N MET A 1 -5.95 -15.94 -3.69
CA MET A 1 -4.68 -15.17 -3.49
C MET A 1 -4.88 -13.94 -4.35
N LEU A 2 -4.86 -12.73 -3.78
CA LEU A 2 -5.13 -11.52 -4.57
C LEU A 2 -4.15 -11.43 -5.74
N LYS A 3 -4.65 -11.33 -6.97
CA LYS A 3 -3.84 -11.17 -8.18
C LYS A 3 -4.02 -9.76 -8.73
N PHE A 4 -2.92 -9.02 -8.82
CA PHE A 4 -2.88 -7.67 -9.38
C PHE A 4 -2.56 -7.67 -10.89
N ASN A 5 -2.12 -8.81 -11.43
CA ASN A 5 -1.87 -9.02 -12.86
C ASN A 5 -2.06 -10.51 -13.24
N ALA A 6 -1.64 -10.89 -14.45
CA ALA A 6 -1.85 -12.23 -15.00
C ALA A 6 -0.93 -13.33 -14.43
N LEU A 7 0.16 -12.97 -13.74
CA LEU A 7 1.20 -13.90 -13.26
C LEU A 7 1.75 -14.83 -14.37
N ALA A 8 1.69 -14.39 -15.63
CA ALA A 8 1.98 -15.23 -16.79
C ALA A 8 3.49 -15.40 -17.03
N ASN A 9 4.29 -14.42 -16.62
CA ASN A 9 5.73 -14.39 -16.81
C ASN A 9 6.46 -13.93 -15.53
N GLN A 10 7.79 -13.88 -15.57
CA GLN A 10 8.59 -13.48 -14.41
C GLN A 10 8.36 -12.01 -14.03
N SER A 11 8.23 -11.11 -15.00
CA SER A 11 7.92 -9.70 -14.77
C SER A 11 6.60 -9.54 -14.00
N ASP A 12 5.56 -10.28 -14.39
CA ASP A 12 4.27 -10.24 -13.70
C ASP A 12 4.41 -10.69 -12.22
N LYS A 13 5.21 -11.72 -11.97
CA LYS A 13 5.46 -12.22 -10.60
C LYS A 13 6.24 -11.21 -9.75
N ASP A 14 7.21 -10.53 -10.35
CA ASP A 14 8.00 -9.52 -9.66
C ASP A 14 7.15 -8.28 -9.34
N GLU A 15 6.28 -7.86 -10.25
CA GLU A 15 5.31 -6.79 -10.03
C GLU A 15 4.30 -7.15 -8.92
N GLN A 16 3.74 -8.37 -8.96
CA GLN A 16 2.86 -8.89 -7.90
C GLN A 16 3.55 -8.84 -6.53
N LYS A 17 4.83 -9.23 -6.47
CA LYS A 17 5.63 -9.16 -5.24
C LYS A 17 5.82 -7.71 -4.79
N GLY A 18 6.06 -6.78 -5.72
CA GLY A 18 6.14 -5.35 -5.44
C GLY A 18 4.87 -4.80 -4.80
N PHE A 19 3.69 -5.13 -5.36
CA PHE A 19 2.41 -4.75 -4.76
C PHE A 19 2.26 -5.32 -3.35
N MET A 20 2.54 -6.61 -3.14
CA MET A 20 2.48 -7.22 -1.81
C MET A 20 3.40 -6.50 -0.80
N GLN A 21 4.61 -6.13 -1.21
CA GLN A 21 5.53 -5.36 -0.37
C GLN A 21 5.00 -3.97 -0.05
N MET A 22 4.35 -3.31 -1.01
CA MET A 22 3.73 -1.99 -0.80
C MET A 22 2.59 -2.04 0.23
N PHE A 23 1.71 -3.04 0.15
CA PHE A 23 0.66 -3.26 1.16
C PHE A 23 1.26 -3.56 2.55
N ALA A 24 2.25 -4.46 2.62
CA ALA A 24 2.92 -4.77 3.88
C ALA A 24 3.63 -3.55 4.48
N GLY A 25 4.29 -2.76 3.64
CA GLY A 25 4.94 -1.49 3.98
C GLY A 25 3.95 -0.49 4.56
N ALA A 26 2.80 -0.29 3.89
CA ALA A 26 1.74 0.59 4.35
C ALA A 26 1.25 0.22 5.76
N VAL A 27 0.98 -1.07 6.02
CA VAL A 27 0.56 -1.54 7.35
C VAL A 27 1.65 -1.34 8.38
N SER A 28 2.91 -1.64 8.04
CA SER A 28 4.03 -1.50 8.97
C SER A 28 4.34 -0.03 9.33
N GLY A 29 4.27 0.87 8.35
CA GLY A 29 4.66 2.28 8.49
C GLY A 29 3.54 3.20 8.96
N LEU A 30 2.27 2.87 8.69
CA LEU A 30 1.13 3.76 8.97
C LEU A 30 0.29 3.33 10.17
N ARG A 31 0.47 2.13 10.74
CA ARG A 31 -0.44 1.65 11.81
C ARG A 31 -0.40 2.47 13.10
N ASN A 32 0.71 3.15 13.40
CA ASN A 32 0.81 3.97 14.61
C ASN A 32 1.92 5.04 14.54
N PRO A 33 1.73 6.12 13.76
CA PRO A 33 2.73 7.18 13.66
C PRO A 33 3.07 7.82 15.02
N ARG A 34 2.10 7.90 15.94
CA ARG A 34 2.29 8.51 17.26
C ARG A 34 3.13 7.69 18.25
N ALA A 35 3.38 6.41 17.99
CA ALA A 35 4.29 5.60 18.81
C ALA A 35 5.77 5.98 18.62
N HIS A 36 6.10 6.69 17.53
CA HIS A 36 7.47 7.02 17.17
C HIS A 36 7.95 8.40 17.67
N GLY A 37 7.12 9.10 18.46
CA GLY A 37 7.45 10.39 19.08
C GLY A 37 6.29 11.39 19.02
N PHE A 38 6.52 12.61 19.53
CA PHE A 38 5.60 13.73 19.35
C PHE A 38 5.64 14.21 17.90
N LEU A 39 4.91 13.53 17.01
CA LEU A 39 4.65 14.03 15.67
C LEU A 39 3.71 15.24 15.77
N LYS A 40 4.17 16.38 15.24
CA LYS A 40 3.30 17.51 14.96
C LYS A 40 2.44 17.12 13.76
N ASP A 41 1.13 17.15 13.94
CA ASP A 41 0.19 16.85 12.87
C ASP A 41 0.31 17.93 11.78
N ASP A 42 0.42 17.47 10.53
CA ASP A 42 0.53 18.32 9.34
C ASP A 42 -0.59 17.92 8.35
N PRO A 43 -1.46 18.85 7.94
CA PRO A 43 -2.59 18.53 7.06
C PRO A 43 -2.18 18.00 5.68
N GLU A 44 -1.08 18.48 5.11
CA GLU A 44 -0.60 18.01 3.79
C GLU A 44 -0.14 16.56 3.90
N ARG A 45 0.66 16.24 4.91
CA ARG A 45 1.10 14.86 5.18
C ARG A 45 -0.06 13.91 5.47
N ALA A 46 -1.09 14.39 6.17
CA ALA A 46 -2.30 13.60 6.40
C ALA A 46 -3.00 13.28 5.06
N LEU A 47 -3.11 14.25 4.16
CA LEU A 47 -3.70 14.06 2.83
C LEU A 47 -2.88 13.08 1.99
N GLU A 48 -1.54 13.14 2.03
CA GLU A 48 -0.65 12.20 1.35
C GLU A 48 -0.89 10.76 1.80
N PHE A 49 -1.00 10.52 3.12
CA PHE A 49 -1.30 9.19 3.65
C PHE A 49 -2.69 8.70 3.22
N ILE A 50 -3.69 9.57 3.25
CA ILE A 50 -5.05 9.22 2.79
C ILE A 50 -5.03 8.88 1.30
N ALA A 51 -4.34 9.68 0.48
CA ALA A 51 -4.22 9.45 -0.95
C ALA A 51 -3.50 8.12 -1.26
N PHE A 52 -2.43 7.81 -0.53
CA PHE A 52 -1.70 6.55 -0.67
C PHE A 52 -2.56 5.34 -0.29
N VAL A 53 -3.26 5.39 0.86
CA VAL A 53 -4.18 4.31 1.26
C VAL A 53 -5.34 4.17 0.27
N SER A 54 -5.86 5.28 -0.26
CA SER A 54 -6.91 5.26 -1.30
C SER A 54 -6.42 4.58 -2.58
N LEU A 55 -5.18 4.81 -3.00
CA LEU A 55 -4.57 4.11 -4.14
C LEU A 55 -4.52 2.60 -3.91
N LEU A 56 -4.07 2.17 -2.72
CA LEU A 56 -4.02 0.74 -2.37
C LEU A 56 -5.42 0.11 -2.34
N ALA A 57 -6.43 0.82 -1.85
CA ALA A 57 -7.81 0.34 -1.86
C ALA A 57 -8.33 0.13 -3.30
N LYS A 58 -8.08 1.07 -4.21
CA LYS A 58 -8.47 0.93 -5.62
C LYS A 58 -7.79 -0.26 -6.30
N LEU A 59 -6.49 -0.45 -6.05
CA LEU A 59 -5.75 -1.61 -6.55
C LEU A 59 -6.32 -2.94 -6.02
N LEU A 60 -6.80 -2.95 -4.78
CA LEU A 60 -7.47 -4.11 -4.19
C LEU A 60 -8.81 -4.40 -4.88
N ASP A 61 -9.61 -3.37 -5.17
CA ASP A 61 -10.90 -3.51 -5.85
C ASP A 61 -10.75 -4.05 -7.28
N GLU A 62 -9.64 -3.71 -7.95
CA GLU A 62 -9.30 -4.22 -9.28
C GLU A 62 -8.72 -5.64 -9.26
N ALA A 63 -8.22 -6.10 -8.11
CA ALA A 63 -7.57 -7.39 -7.97
C ALA A 63 -8.59 -8.54 -8.13
N LYS A 64 -8.17 -9.59 -8.85
CA LYS A 64 -8.99 -10.79 -9.03
C LYS A 64 -8.70 -11.81 -7.91
N PRO A 65 -9.72 -12.58 -7.45
CA PRO A 65 -9.55 -13.60 -6.41
C PRO A 65 -8.59 -14.75 -6.78
#